data_AF-A0A7K0D7M9-F1
#
_entry.id   AF-A0A7K0D7M9-F1
#
_cell.length_a   1.000
_cell.length_b   1.000
_cell.length_c   1.000
_cell.angle_alpha   90.00
_cell.angle_beta   90.00
_cell.angle_gamma   90.00
#
_symmetry.space_group_name_H-M   'P 1'
#
loop_
_entity.id
_entity.type
_entity.pdbx_description
1 polymer ?
#
loop_
_entity_poly.entity_id
_entity_poly.type
_entity_poly.pdbx_seq_one_letter_code
_entity_poly.pdbx_strand_id
1 'polypeptide(L)'
;MAGMHIRCFGAAGLCLLVVSLIGCEASPSAILKSVSTCGRFAIPGTAKLISHIDDSHFRSQTWEVVVDMPVGELSEFESRSELGSFEPGVPADWRQKYWRGLEESSVLQQNSGNEHSPPPGYPARWVVVHNSGENTRRVFIRAEC
;
A
#
# COMPACT_ATOMS: atom_id res chain seq x y z
N MET A 1 -16.75 -75.22 -26.19
CA MET A 1 -17.49 -74.57 -27.29
C MET A 1 -18.06 -73.27 -26.74
N ALA A 2 -17.72 -72.13 -27.37
CA ALA A 2 -18.36 -70.80 -27.29
C ALA A 2 -18.57 -70.17 -25.88
N GLY A 3 -18.41 -68.88 -25.63
CA GLY A 3 -18.22 -67.73 -26.50
C GLY A 3 -17.95 -66.49 -25.66
N MET A 4 -17.24 -65.57 -26.29
CA MET A 4 -16.79 -64.26 -25.85
C MET A 4 -17.95 -63.26 -25.76
N HIS A 5 -17.99 -62.42 -24.71
CA HIS A 5 -18.57 -61.08 -24.78
C HIS A 5 -17.84 -60.09 -23.86
N ILE A 6 -17.14 -59.17 -24.52
CA ILE A 6 -16.51 -57.95 -24.00
C ILE A 6 -17.59 -56.88 -23.79
N ARG A 7 -17.53 -56.15 -22.66
CA ARG A 7 -18.01 -54.77 -22.57
C ARG A 7 -17.08 -53.92 -21.71
N CYS A 8 -16.40 -52.98 -22.38
CA CYS A 8 -15.74 -51.80 -21.81
C CYS A 8 -16.75 -50.68 -21.53
N PHE A 9 -16.24 -49.56 -20.97
CA PHE A 9 -16.85 -48.27 -20.59
C PHE A 9 -17.30 -48.20 -19.12
N GLY A 10 -16.80 -47.28 -18.30
CA GLY A 10 -15.89 -46.18 -18.53
C GLY A 10 -15.79 -45.26 -17.31
N ALA A 11 -14.72 -44.47 -17.29
CA ALA A 11 -14.50 -43.26 -16.49
C ALA A 11 -14.37 -43.42 -14.95
N ALA A 12 -13.12 -43.67 -14.52
CA ALA A 12 -12.63 -43.19 -13.24
C ALA A 12 -12.68 -41.65 -13.23
N GLY A 13 -13.71 -41.10 -12.59
CA GLY A 13 -13.88 -39.66 -12.39
C GLY A 13 -12.86 -39.12 -11.39
N LEU A 14 -11.76 -38.57 -11.90
CA LEU A 14 -10.80 -37.79 -11.14
C LEU A 14 -11.46 -36.46 -10.76
N CYS A 15 -11.94 -36.37 -9.51
CA CYS A 15 -12.55 -35.15 -8.98
C CYS A 15 -11.43 -34.14 -8.67
N LEU A 16 -11.10 -33.30 -9.66
CA LEU A 16 -10.19 -32.16 -9.50
C LEU A 16 -10.88 -31.14 -8.57
N LEU A 17 -10.50 -31.14 -7.29
CA LEU A 17 -10.86 -30.11 -6.33
C LEU A 17 -10.17 -28.80 -6.73
N VAL A 18 -10.87 -27.98 -7.52
CA VAL A 18 -10.50 -26.57 -7.76
C VAL A 18 -10.83 -25.81 -6.48
N VAL A 19 -9.86 -25.71 -5.58
CA VAL A 19 -9.91 -24.79 -4.43
C VAL A 19 -9.90 -23.38 -5.00
N SER A 20 -11.08 -22.82 -5.20
CA SER A 20 -11.25 -21.42 -5.53
C SER A 20 -10.76 -20.62 -4.32
N LEU A 21 -9.52 -20.17 -4.37
CA LEU A 21 -9.01 -19.10 -3.51
C LEU A 21 -9.78 -17.84 -3.92
N ILE A 22 -10.98 -17.69 -3.38
CA ILE A 22 -11.68 -16.42 -3.34
C ILE A 22 -10.82 -15.57 -2.42
N GLY A 23 -9.87 -14.86 -3.02
CA GLY A 23 -9.07 -13.86 -2.33
C GLY A 23 -10.04 -12.87 -1.72
N CYS A 24 -10.17 -12.91 -0.41
CA CYS A 24 -10.89 -11.91 0.33
C CYS A 24 -10.04 -10.63 0.22
N GLU A 25 -10.31 -9.80 -0.79
CA GLU A 25 -9.78 -8.44 -0.84
C GLU A 25 -10.35 -7.72 0.37
N ALA A 26 -9.53 -7.61 1.43
CA ALA A 26 -9.85 -6.78 2.57
C ALA A 26 -10.07 -5.37 2.03
N SER A 27 -11.27 -4.83 2.23
CA SER A 27 -11.52 -3.44 1.83
C SER A 27 -10.57 -2.52 2.62
N PRO A 28 -10.00 -1.48 1.97
CA PRO A 28 -9.11 -0.56 2.67
C PRO A 28 -9.82 0.05 3.88
N SER A 29 -9.05 0.27 4.95
CA SER A 29 -9.61 0.85 6.17
C SER A 29 -10.25 2.21 5.90
N ALA A 30 -11.25 2.60 6.71
CA ALA A 30 -11.91 3.89 6.55
C ALA A 30 -10.92 5.07 6.54
N ILE A 31 -9.83 4.96 7.33
CA ILE A 31 -8.73 5.92 7.37
C ILE A 31 -8.04 6.03 6.01
N LEU A 32 -7.65 4.91 5.38
CA LEU A 32 -7.01 4.93 4.06
C LEU A 32 -7.91 5.54 2.99
N LYS A 33 -9.22 5.32 3.07
CA LYS A 33 -10.19 5.98 2.18
C LYS A 33 -10.23 7.49 2.39
N SER A 34 -10.22 7.96 3.64
CA SER A 34 -10.17 9.39 3.96
C SER A 34 -8.87 10.05 3.48
N VAL A 35 -7.73 9.41 3.73
CA VAL A 35 -6.41 9.87 3.25
C VAL A 35 -6.37 9.92 1.73
N SER A 36 -6.84 8.86 1.06
CA SER A 36 -6.93 8.79 -0.41
C SER A 36 -7.77 9.93 -0.98
N THR A 37 -8.89 10.24 -0.32
CA THR A 37 -9.77 11.33 -0.76
C THR A 37 -9.12 12.70 -0.53
N CYS A 38 -8.52 12.91 0.64
CA CYS A 38 -7.86 14.15 1.03
C CYS A 38 -6.66 14.49 0.13
N GLY A 39 -5.73 13.54 -0.02
CA GLY A 39 -4.51 13.71 -0.81
C GLY A 39 -4.63 13.27 -2.27
N ARG A 40 -5.82 12.88 -2.74
CA ARG A 40 -6.05 12.31 -4.08
C ARG A 40 -5.06 11.19 -4.41
N PHE A 41 -4.80 10.31 -3.44
CA PHE A 41 -3.90 9.18 -3.60
C PHE A 41 -4.64 7.96 -4.15
N ALA A 42 -3.99 7.22 -5.03
CA ALA A 42 -4.41 5.91 -5.50
C ALA A 42 -3.84 4.80 -4.60
N ILE A 43 -4.16 4.84 -3.30
CA ILE A 43 -3.68 3.82 -2.35
C ILE A 43 -4.33 2.47 -2.71
N PRO A 44 -3.53 1.40 -2.95
CA PRO A 44 -4.06 0.11 -3.34
C PRO A 44 -4.84 -0.54 -2.19
N GLY A 45 -5.85 -1.34 -2.52
CA GLY A 45 -6.72 -1.98 -1.54
C GLY A 45 -6.01 -3.01 -0.64
N THR A 46 -4.88 -3.56 -1.11
CA THR A 46 -4.03 -4.50 -0.39
C THR A 46 -3.07 -3.81 0.59
N ALA A 47 -2.99 -2.46 0.58
CA ALA A 47 -2.15 -1.71 1.51
C ALA A 47 -2.63 -1.91 2.95
N LYS A 48 -1.69 -2.17 3.85
CA LYS A 48 -1.96 -2.37 5.27
C LYS A 48 -1.66 -1.09 6.03
N LEU A 49 -2.68 -0.49 6.64
CA LEU A 49 -2.49 0.60 7.60
C LEU A 49 -1.74 0.07 8.83
N ILE A 50 -0.63 0.70 9.17
CA ILE A 50 0.18 0.38 10.35
C ILE A 50 -0.18 1.32 11.49
N SER A 51 -0.12 2.62 11.24
CA SER A 51 -0.40 3.66 12.22
C SER A 51 -0.92 4.94 11.55
N HIS A 52 -1.62 5.77 12.31
CA HIS A 52 -2.08 7.08 11.84
C HIS A 52 -2.18 8.09 12.99
N ILE A 53 -2.04 9.35 12.62
CA ILE A 53 -2.48 10.52 13.37
C ILE A 53 -3.31 11.36 12.40
N ASP A 54 -4.44 11.87 12.87
CA ASP A 54 -5.21 12.87 12.17
C ASP A 54 -5.46 14.07 13.08
N ASP A 55 -5.44 15.25 12.49
CA ASP A 55 -5.70 16.49 13.17
C ASP A 55 -6.63 17.35 12.33
N SER A 56 -7.59 17.97 12.99
CA SER A 56 -8.59 18.83 12.37
C SER A 56 -8.53 20.20 13.03
N HIS A 57 -8.17 21.21 12.24
CA HIS A 57 -8.09 22.60 12.69
C HIS A 57 -8.87 23.50 11.74
N PHE A 58 -9.94 24.09 12.26
CA PHE A 58 -10.90 24.93 11.53
C PHE A 58 -11.51 24.23 10.31
N ARG A 59 -10.88 24.40 9.14
CA ARG A 59 -11.31 23.91 7.82
C ARG A 59 -10.23 23.08 7.12
N SER A 60 -9.12 22.82 7.80
CA SER A 60 -8.07 21.95 7.29
C SER A 60 -8.05 20.65 8.10
N GLN A 61 -7.96 19.56 7.36
CA GLN A 61 -7.73 18.22 7.85
C GLN A 61 -6.33 17.77 7.45
N THR A 62 -5.50 17.49 8.45
CA THR A 62 -4.21 16.86 8.28
C THR A 62 -4.33 15.37 8.56
N TRP A 63 -3.71 14.57 7.71
CA TRP A 63 -3.49 13.15 7.95
C TRP A 63 -2.01 12.83 7.89
N GLU A 64 -1.52 12.05 8.84
CA GLU A 64 -0.21 11.43 8.81
C GLU A 64 -0.40 9.92 9.00
N VAL A 65 -0.06 9.12 8.00
CA VAL A 65 -0.25 7.66 8.05
C VAL A 65 1.01 6.92 7.65
N VAL A 66 1.15 5.72 8.20
CA VAL A 66 2.17 4.76 7.81
C VAL A 66 1.46 3.53 7.28
N VAL A 67 1.82 3.14 6.06
CA VAL A 67 1.24 1.97 5.39
C VAL A 67 2.33 1.04 4.91
N ASP A 68 2.10 -0.26 4.99
CA ASP A 68 2.92 -1.23 4.29
C ASP A 68 2.23 -1.57 2.95
N MET A 69 2.96 -1.42 1.85
CA MET A 69 2.49 -1.66 0.48
C MET A 69 3.32 -2.75 -0.21
N PRO A 70 2.72 -3.66 -0.98
CA PRO A 70 3.48 -4.60 -1.81
C PRO A 70 4.38 -3.86 -2.81
N VAL A 71 5.62 -4.34 -2.98
CA VAL A 71 6.59 -3.73 -3.92
C VAL A 71 6.04 -3.63 -5.33
N GLY A 72 5.26 -4.63 -5.77
CA GLY A 72 4.67 -4.67 -7.12
C GLY A 72 3.62 -3.60 -7.39
N GLU A 73 3.09 -2.94 -6.36
CA GLU A 73 2.04 -1.93 -6.49
C GLU A 73 2.56 -0.51 -6.29
N LEU A 74 3.79 -0.35 -5.79
CA LEU A 74 4.35 0.96 -5.46
C LEU A 74 4.43 1.87 -6.70
N SER A 75 4.90 1.34 -7.84
CA SER A 75 4.99 2.11 -9.08
C SER A 75 3.62 2.56 -9.59
N GLU A 76 2.59 1.74 -9.44
CA GLU A 76 1.22 2.11 -9.79
C GLU A 76 0.69 3.19 -8.85
N PHE A 77 0.92 3.06 -7.54
CA PHE A 77 0.57 4.09 -6.55
C PHE A 77 1.21 5.44 -6.88
N GLU A 78 2.52 5.47 -7.16
CA GLU A 78 3.25 6.69 -7.50
C GLU A 78 2.72 7.35 -8.78
N SER A 79 2.51 6.54 -9.83
CA SER A 79 2.04 7.01 -11.13
C SER A 79 0.60 7.53 -11.07
N ARG A 80 -0.33 6.73 -10.51
CA ARG A 80 -1.76 7.09 -10.46
C ARG A 80 -2.07 8.18 -9.45
N SER A 81 -1.19 8.38 -8.46
CA SER A 81 -1.28 9.51 -7.52
C SER A 81 -0.58 10.77 -8.04
N GLU A 82 0.04 10.74 -9.23
CA GLU A 82 0.74 11.88 -9.83
C GLU A 82 1.78 12.49 -8.86
N LEU A 83 2.61 11.64 -8.24
CA LEU A 83 3.60 12.08 -7.24
C LEU A 83 4.90 12.60 -7.86
N GLY A 84 5.09 12.44 -9.16
CA GLY A 84 6.36 12.79 -9.82
C GLY A 84 7.48 11.81 -9.48
N SER A 85 8.72 12.22 -9.73
CA SER A 85 9.90 11.38 -9.50
C SER A 85 10.40 11.51 -8.06
N PHE A 86 10.62 10.37 -7.41
CA PHE A 86 11.15 10.34 -6.06
C PHE A 86 12.66 10.61 -6.06
N GLU A 87 13.13 11.27 -5.01
CA GLU A 87 14.53 11.58 -4.77
C GLU A 87 15.07 10.82 -3.54
N PRO A 88 16.36 10.41 -3.54
CA PRO A 88 16.95 9.72 -2.40
C PRO A 88 16.95 10.52 -1.10
N GLY A 89 16.71 9.84 0.01
CA GLY A 89 16.73 10.37 1.37
C GLY A 89 15.41 10.97 1.84
N VAL A 90 15.47 11.68 2.96
CA VAL A 90 14.33 12.41 3.55
C VAL A 90 14.74 13.86 3.81
N PRO A 91 13.97 14.87 3.37
CA PRO A 91 14.26 16.27 3.67
C PRO A 91 14.38 16.53 5.17
N ALA A 92 15.35 17.36 5.56
CA ALA A 92 15.69 17.57 6.97
C ALA A 92 14.53 18.20 7.77
N ASP A 93 13.75 19.07 7.14
CA ASP A 93 12.58 19.69 7.73
C ASP A 93 11.43 18.69 7.92
N TRP A 94 11.26 17.72 7.03
CA TRP A 94 10.22 16.69 7.15
C TRP A 94 10.51 15.77 8.34
N ARG A 95 11.76 15.35 8.54
CA ARG A 95 12.18 14.55 9.71
C ARG A 95 11.90 15.22 11.05
N GLN A 96 11.96 16.55 11.09
CA GLN A 96 11.81 17.33 12.31
C GLN A 96 10.35 17.69 12.62
N LYS A 97 9.48 17.65 11.61
CA LYS A 97 8.10 18.14 11.69
C LYS A 97 7.06 17.04 11.65
N TYR A 98 7.23 16.05 10.78
CA TYR A 98 6.17 15.12 10.42
C TYR A 98 6.39 13.73 11.02
N TRP A 99 5.30 13.02 11.27
CA TRP A 99 5.22 11.64 11.79
C TRP A 99 5.86 11.43 13.17
N ARG A 100 6.22 12.50 13.91
CA ARG A 100 6.94 12.40 15.20
C ARG A 100 6.19 11.67 16.31
N GLY A 101 4.87 11.57 16.22
CA GLY A 101 4.04 10.82 17.16
C GLY A 101 3.87 9.34 16.79
N LEU A 102 4.40 8.89 15.65
CA LEU A 102 4.28 7.51 15.17
C LEU A 102 5.55 6.73 15.49
N GLU A 103 5.40 5.52 16.03
CA GLU A 103 6.51 4.65 16.46
C GLU A 103 7.47 4.31 15.31
N GLU A 104 6.93 4.23 14.08
CA GLU A 104 7.67 3.86 12.88
C GLU A 104 8.58 4.98 12.34
N SER A 105 8.43 6.21 12.82
CA SER A 105 9.14 7.39 12.29
C SER A 105 10.66 7.38 12.51
N SER A 106 11.16 6.50 13.38
CA SER A 106 12.60 6.37 13.65
C SER A 106 13.43 6.04 12.40
N VAL A 107 12.87 5.30 11.44
CA VAL A 107 13.56 4.96 10.17
C VAL A 107 13.77 6.18 9.26
N LEU A 108 12.97 7.23 9.42
CA LEU A 108 13.09 8.46 8.64
C LEU A 108 14.32 9.29 9.03
N GLN A 109 14.95 9.00 10.18
CA GLN A 109 16.15 9.71 10.65
C GLN A 109 17.40 9.37 9.82
N GLN A 110 17.33 8.32 9.01
CA GLN A 110 18.41 7.87 8.15
C GLN A 110 18.11 8.26 6.69
N ASN A 111 19.13 8.52 5.87
CA ASN A 111 18.92 8.69 4.43
C ASN A 111 18.88 7.35 3.68
N SER A 112 19.57 6.33 4.21
CA SER A 112 19.72 5.05 3.53
C SER A 112 18.37 4.33 3.41
N GLY A 113 18.06 3.86 2.20
CA GLY A 113 16.83 3.11 1.93
C GLY A 113 15.55 3.95 1.97
N ASN A 114 15.64 5.28 2.10
CA ASN A 114 14.50 6.18 2.00
C ASN A 114 14.55 6.92 0.67
N GLU A 115 13.37 7.16 0.11
CA GLU A 115 13.16 8.06 -1.03
C GLU A 115 11.92 8.90 -0.74
N HIS A 116 11.86 10.12 -1.26
CA HIS A 116 10.77 11.03 -0.99
C HIS A 116 10.19 11.64 -2.26
N SER A 117 8.90 11.94 -2.24
CA SER A 117 8.26 12.69 -3.33
C SER A 117 8.84 14.10 -3.44
N PRO A 118 8.71 14.77 -4.59
CA PRO A 118 9.04 16.19 -4.72
C PRO A 118 8.30 17.07 -3.70
N PRO A 119 8.75 18.32 -3.51
CA PRO A 119 8.08 19.29 -2.66
C PRO A 119 6.58 19.43 -3.00
N PRO A 120 5.70 19.58 -1.99
CA PRO A 120 4.26 19.56 -2.18
C PRO A 120 3.74 20.73 -3.04
N GLY A 121 2.85 20.42 -3.98
CA GLY A 121 1.91 21.37 -4.59
C GLY A 121 0.59 21.43 -3.79
N TYR A 122 -0.51 21.91 -4.39
CA TYR A 122 -1.86 21.76 -3.81
C TYR A 122 -2.62 20.61 -4.50
N PRO A 123 -3.26 19.66 -3.77
CA PRO A 123 -3.23 19.53 -2.31
C PRO A 123 -1.82 19.21 -1.80
N ALA A 124 -1.53 19.61 -0.56
CA ALA A 124 -0.19 19.44 0.00
C ALA A 124 0.01 17.98 0.43
N ARG A 125 0.98 17.33 -0.21
CA ARG A 125 1.22 15.90 -0.14
C ARG A 125 2.69 15.64 0.09
N TRP A 126 3.00 14.87 1.10
CA TRP A 126 4.35 14.41 1.39
C TRP A 126 4.33 12.90 1.43
N VAL A 127 5.22 12.28 0.67
CA VAL A 127 5.37 10.82 0.67
C VAL A 127 6.83 10.48 0.86
N VAL A 128 7.11 9.58 1.79
CA VAL A 128 8.42 8.94 1.93
C VAL A 128 8.22 7.44 1.81
N VAL A 129 9.00 6.80 0.95
CA VAL A 129 9.06 5.35 0.82
C VAL A 129 10.33 4.87 1.51
N HIS A 130 10.16 3.98 2.47
CA HIS A 130 11.25 3.26 3.11
C HIS A 130 11.31 1.82 2.57
N ASN A 131 12.50 1.40 2.16
CA ASN A 131 12.79 0.02 1.81
C ASN A 131 12.94 -0.84 3.07
N SER A 132 11.81 -1.35 3.56
CA SER A 132 11.73 -2.24 4.72
C SER A 132 12.22 -3.68 4.46
N GLY A 133 12.63 -4.02 3.23
CA GLY A 133 13.06 -5.36 2.82
C GLY A 133 12.02 -6.19 2.06
N GLU A 134 12.41 -7.42 1.69
CA GLU A 134 11.64 -8.46 0.99
C GLU A 134 10.63 -7.94 -0.05
N ASN A 135 9.33 -8.02 0.27
CA ASN A 135 8.22 -7.86 -0.66
C ASN A 135 7.30 -6.68 -0.35
N THR A 136 7.63 -5.89 0.67
CA THR A 136 6.85 -4.72 1.08
C THR A 136 7.71 -3.47 1.19
N ARG A 137 7.04 -2.33 1.12
CA ARG A 137 7.62 -1.02 1.35
C ARG A 137 6.79 -0.32 2.40
N ARG A 138 7.47 0.34 3.32
CA ARG A 138 6.80 1.19 4.30
C ARG A 138 6.68 2.58 3.72
N VAL A 139 5.46 3.04 3.51
CA VAL A 139 5.16 4.33 2.92
C VAL A 139 4.59 5.24 3.99
N PHE A 140 5.28 6.34 4.25
CA PHE A 140 4.86 7.42 5.12
C PHE A 140 4.15 8.45 4.26
N ILE A 141 2.89 8.71 4.56
CA ILE A 141 2.06 9.63 3.79
C ILE A 141 1.59 10.73 4.73
N ARG A 142 1.74 11.98 4.30
CA ARG A 142 1.06 13.13 4.89
C ARG A 142 0.22 13.80 3.81
N ALA A 143 -1.01 14.14 4.15
CA ALA A 143 -1.86 14.97 3.31
C ALA A 143 -2.51 16.07 4.13
N GLU A 144 -2.58 17.25 3.53
CA GLU A 144 -3.35 18.37 4.01
C GLU A 144 -4.41 18.74 2.98
N CYS A 145 -5.65 18.64 3.42
CA CYS A 145 -6.85 19.24 2.85
C CYS A 145 -7.54 20.00 4.00
#